data_AF-A0AAV5WWT1-F1
#
_entry.id   AF-A0AAV5WWT1-F1
#
_cell.length_a   1.000
_cell.length_b   1.000
_cell.length_c   1.000
_cell.angle_alpha   90.00
_cell.angle_beta   90.00
_cell.angle_gamma   90.00
#
_symmetry.space_group_name_H-M   'P 1'
#
loop_
_entity.id
_entity.type
_entity.pdbx_description
1 polymer ?
#
loop_
_entity_poly.entity_id
_entity_poly.type
_entity_poly.pdbx_seq_one_letter_code
_entity_poly.pdbx_strand_id
1 'polypeptide(L)'
;QAVNSFMTLNPGLIPHTVNYKFVAPGMGKCFLLTYVNIPAKTSIPLEFKVSHFDEGKMASMFAYQNGKPVGMGHVRYARNSEHLDSSPFLCPDYIEGPDNYPTTVEMAKQAEGRMKLVLNELSKFPLDICPIESPLYPSSEVDRTCLWLRIKPVQGSVKADDGLIIALFISDFTILQVASEIYQKAKMKVASGASLHHTVWIHEANLDPTAWYLTVTECEVISFGRCRLESYIFDESKKCVMTVVQEGYMQRAPEISQYQTTFRFSTGFSENNFTNRSIMTISSSDGPHLAGSYAMDRVFGGLSASQTLGSFMALNPAKHPHTINYKYIAA
;
A
#
# COMPACT_ATOMS: atom_id res chain seq x y z
N GLN A 1 -11.59 -0.56 3.87
CA GLN A 1 -12.14 -1.27 5.06
C GLN A 1 -11.79 -0.58 6.38
N ALA A 2 -10.53 -0.49 6.82
CA ALA A 2 -10.19 0.09 8.13
C ALA A 2 -10.78 1.51 8.35
N VAL A 3 -10.68 2.39 7.35
CA VAL A 3 -11.30 3.73 7.39
C VAL A 3 -12.83 3.68 7.48
N ASN A 4 -13.47 2.73 6.80
CA ASN A 4 -14.92 2.53 6.92
C ASN A 4 -15.31 2.16 8.35
N SER A 5 -14.56 1.27 9.00
CA SER A 5 -14.76 0.91 10.40
C SER A 5 -14.52 2.11 11.34
N PHE A 6 -13.53 2.95 11.07
CA PHE A 6 -13.33 4.20 11.80
C PHE A 6 -14.54 5.13 11.69
N MET A 7 -15.01 5.43 10.47
CA MET A 7 -16.16 6.32 10.24
C MET A 7 -17.48 5.73 10.78
N THR A 8 -17.68 4.41 10.67
CA THR A 8 -18.84 3.71 11.25
C THR A 8 -18.88 3.82 12.77
N LEU A 9 -17.71 3.73 13.42
CA LEU A 9 -17.59 3.89 14.88
C LEU A 9 -17.56 5.36 15.33
N ASN A 10 -17.33 6.29 14.41
CA ASN A 10 -17.18 7.73 14.68
C ASN A 10 -17.97 8.57 13.65
N PRO A 11 -19.32 8.51 13.66
CA PRO A 11 -20.14 9.26 12.72
C PRO A 11 -19.86 10.76 12.83
N GLY A 12 -19.67 11.42 11.69
CA GLY A 12 -19.33 12.85 11.61
C GLY A 12 -17.85 13.19 11.79
N LEU A 13 -16.94 12.20 11.92
CA LEU A 13 -15.50 12.44 11.84
C LEU A 13 -14.97 12.12 10.43
N ILE A 14 -14.33 13.12 9.82
CA ILE A 14 -13.75 13.05 8.48
C ILE A 14 -12.24 12.76 8.62
N PRO A 15 -11.69 11.69 8.02
CA PRO A 15 -10.26 11.44 8.01
C PRO A 15 -9.54 12.39 7.04
N HIS A 16 -8.40 12.94 7.46
CA HIS A 16 -7.50 13.77 6.63
C HIS A 16 -6.23 13.01 6.22
N THR A 17 -5.73 12.16 7.10
CA THR A 17 -4.49 11.41 6.85
C THR A 17 -4.60 10.01 7.41
N VAL A 18 -4.32 9.01 6.60
CA VAL A 18 -4.38 7.58 6.98
C VAL A 18 -3.02 6.96 6.77
N ASN A 19 -2.43 6.41 7.83
CA ASN A 19 -1.09 5.83 7.84
C ASN A 19 -1.15 4.34 8.15
N TYR A 20 -1.46 3.50 7.16
CA TYR A 20 -1.68 2.06 7.33
C TYR A 20 -0.40 1.24 7.12
N LYS A 21 -0.18 0.23 7.95
CA LYS A 21 0.94 -0.72 7.88
C LYS A 21 0.36 -2.13 7.86
N PHE A 22 0.70 -2.88 6.83
CA PHE A 22 0.33 -4.28 6.69
C PHE A 22 1.21 -5.12 7.62
N VAL A 23 0.59 -5.92 8.49
CA VAL A 23 1.33 -6.82 9.39
C VAL A 23 1.41 -8.16 8.69
N ALA A 24 2.48 -8.36 7.91
CA ALA A 24 2.72 -9.61 7.22
C ALA A 24 2.89 -10.76 8.25
N PRO A 25 2.06 -11.81 8.23
CA PRO A 25 2.48 -13.10 8.79
C PRO A 25 3.73 -13.57 8.03
N GLY A 26 4.69 -14.13 8.76
CA GLY A 26 6.01 -14.45 8.22
C GLY A 26 5.96 -15.39 7.01
N MET A 27 6.71 -15.02 5.96
CA MET A 27 6.97 -15.78 4.73
C MET A 27 5.74 -16.46 4.08
N GLY A 28 4.98 -15.67 3.31
CA GLY A 28 4.01 -16.15 2.31
C GLY A 28 4.21 -15.46 0.96
N LYS A 29 3.98 -16.19 -0.15
CA LYS A 29 3.98 -15.61 -1.51
C LYS A 29 2.57 -15.12 -1.85
N CYS A 30 2.46 -13.85 -2.22
CA CYS A 30 1.40 -13.26 -3.07
C CYS A 30 2.13 -12.34 -4.05
N PHE A 31 1.63 -11.93 -5.20
CA PHE A 31 0.23 -11.81 -5.62
C PHE A 31 0.07 -12.28 -7.09
N LEU A 32 -1.05 -11.95 -7.72
CA LEU A 32 -1.39 -12.06 -9.15
C LEU A 32 -1.33 -13.43 -9.87
N LEU A 33 -0.43 -14.39 -9.59
CA LEU A 33 -0.34 -15.63 -10.39
C LEU A 33 -0.04 -16.96 -9.67
N THR A 34 -0.04 -17.05 -8.33
CA THR A 34 0.07 -18.36 -7.66
C THR A 34 -0.66 -18.45 -6.33
N TYR A 35 -1.43 -19.53 -6.16
CA TYR A 35 -2.00 -19.92 -4.87
C TYR A 35 -0.89 -20.40 -3.92
N VAL A 36 -0.87 -19.89 -2.68
CA VAL A 36 -0.71 -20.61 -1.38
C VAL A 36 -0.27 -19.63 -0.28
N ASN A 37 -0.95 -19.70 0.88
CA ASN A 37 -0.70 -18.93 2.12
C ASN A 37 -0.81 -17.40 1.99
N ILE A 38 -2.06 -16.95 1.85
CA ILE A 38 -2.48 -15.53 1.83
C ILE A 38 -2.36 -14.92 3.24
N PRO A 39 -1.83 -13.69 3.39
CA PRO A 39 -1.63 -13.05 4.69
C PRO A 39 -2.91 -12.68 5.47
N ALA A 40 -4.06 -12.64 4.81
CA ALA A 40 -5.40 -12.67 5.42
C ALA A 40 -6.37 -13.36 4.43
N LYS A 41 -7.37 -14.11 4.92
CA LYS A 41 -8.35 -14.79 4.06
C LYS A 41 -9.56 -13.89 3.80
N THR A 42 -9.95 -13.72 2.54
CA THR A 42 -11.14 -12.95 2.15
C THR A 42 -12.46 -13.59 2.61
N SER A 43 -12.46 -14.90 2.89
CA SER A 43 -13.61 -15.65 3.40
C SER A 43 -13.80 -15.59 4.92
N ILE A 44 -12.92 -14.90 5.65
CA ILE A 44 -13.01 -14.73 7.10
C ILE A 44 -13.17 -13.23 7.40
N PRO A 45 -14.15 -12.82 8.23
CA PRO A 45 -14.32 -11.42 8.61
C PRO A 45 -13.05 -10.80 9.22
N LEU A 46 -12.96 -9.47 9.13
CA LEU A 46 -11.95 -8.68 9.85
C LEU A 46 -12.61 -7.97 11.03
N GLU A 47 -11.99 -8.10 12.19
CA GLU A 47 -12.34 -7.36 13.40
C GLU A 47 -11.48 -6.10 13.47
N PHE A 48 -12.09 -4.94 13.75
CA PHE A 48 -11.36 -3.68 13.88
C PHE A 48 -11.51 -3.13 15.30
N LYS A 49 -10.38 -2.84 15.94
CA LYS A 49 -10.34 -2.07 17.20
C LYS A 49 -9.86 -0.66 16.90
N VAL A 50 -10.59 0.33 17.41
CA VAL A 50 -10.23 1.75 17.30
C VAL A 50 -9.94 2.26 18.71
N SER A 51 -8.84 2.97 18.86
CA SER A 51 -8.41 3.58 20.13
C SER A 51 -8.08 5.03 19.88
N HIS A 52 -8.76 5.93 20.57
CA HIS A 52 -8.53 7.37 20.50
C HIS A 52 -7.38 7.75 21.43
N PHE A 53 -6.73 8.88 21.15
CA PHE A 53 -5.83 9.54 22.08
C PHE A 53 -6.61 10.68 22.73
N ASP A 54 -6.61 10.75 24.07
CA ASP A 54 -7.62 11.51 24.84
C ASP A 54 -7.66 13.02 24.56
N GLU A 55 -6.57 13.60 24.05
CA GLU A 55 -6.47 15.01 23.64
C GLU A 55 -6.22 15.19 22.11
N GLY A 56 -6.20 14.10 21.35
CA GLY A 56 -5.74 14.06 19.97
C GLY A 56 -6.86 14.09 18.91
N LYS A 57 -6.64 14.86 17.83
CA LYS A 57 -7.33 14.66 16.53
C LYS A 57 -6.80 13.42 15.79
N MET A 58 -6.54 12.33 16.51
CA MET A 58 -5.92 11.10 16.01
C MET A 58 -6.51 9.86 16.70
N ALA A 59 -6.63 8.76 15.95
CA ALA A 59 -6.95 7.44 16.47
C ALA A 59 -6.02 6.37 15.88
N SER A 60 -5.71 5.36 16.69
CA SER A 60 -5.10 4.11 16.25
C SER A 60 -6.19 3.11 15.83
N MET A 61 -5.96 2.40 14.72
CA MET A 61 -6.80 1.31 14.24
C MET A 61 -5.98 0.03 14.20
N PHE A 62 -6.52 -1.07 14.72
CA PHE A 62 -5.90 -2.40 14.63
C PHE A 62 -6.88 -3.35 13.96
N ALA A 63 -6.43 -4.02 12.90
CA ALA A 63 -7.20 -5.03 12.18
C ALA A 63 -6.75 -6.42 12.61
N TYR A 64 -7.71 -7.27 12.97
CA TYR A 64 -7.49 -8.65 13.40
C TYR A 64 -8.28 -9.63 12.53
N GLN A 65 -7.74 -10.84 12.40
CA GLN A 65 -8.44 -11.99 11.84
C GLN A 65 -8.19 -13.21 12.71
N ASN A 66 -9.25 -13.86 13.21
CA ASN A 66 -9.15 -14.94 14.21
C ASN A 66 -8.25 -14.55 15.41
N GLY A 67 -8.43 -13.34 15.95
CA GLY A 67 -7.62 -12.79 17.05
C GLY A 67 -6.16 -12.42 16.71
N LYS A 68 -5.66 -12.69 15.50
CA LYS A 68 -4.29 -12.35 15.08
C LYS A 68 -4.26 -10.99 14.38
N PRO A 69 -3.33 -10.08 14.71
CA PRO A 69 -3.21 -8.80 14.02
C PRO A 69 -2.73 -9.00 12.57
N VAL A 70 -3.44 -8.40 11.62
CA VAL A 70 -3.13 -8.43 10.17
C VAL A 70 -2.80 -7.04 9.62
N GLY A 71 -3.12 -5.98 10.37
CA GLY A 71 -2.75 -4.61 10.01
C GLY A 71 -2.93 -3.64 11.17
N MET A 72 -2.26 -2.51 11.09
CA MET A 72 -2.43 -1.38 12.01
C MET A 72 -2.37 -0.07 11.23
N GLY A 73 -3.12 0.94 11.66
CA GLY A 73 -3.09 2.25 11.04
C GLY A 73 -3.28 3.36 12.06
N HIS A 74 -2.89 4.58 11.69
CA HIS A 74 -3.23 5.79 12.44
C HIS A 74 -4.03 6.70 11.51
N VAL A 75 -5.14 7.24 12.01
CA VAL A 75 -6.00 8.19 11.29
C VAL A 75 -5.92 9.53 12.00
N ARG A 76 -5.58 10.59 11.28
CA ARG A 76 -5.82 11.97 11.71
C ARG A 76 -7.16 12.43 11.15
N TYR A 77 -8.00 13.08 11.96
CA TYR A 77 -9.38 13.42 11.59
C TYR A 77 -9.81 14.81 12.08
N ALA A 78 -10.91 15.34 11.54
CA ALA A 78 -11.62 16.50 12.05
C ALA A 78 -13.15 16.32 11.98
N ARG A 79 -13.91 17.30 12.47
CA ARG A 79 -15.38 17.33 12.40
C ARG A 79 -15.93 18.07 11.17
N ASN A 80 -15.06 18.71 10.39
CA ASN A 80 -15.44 19.55 9.25
C ASN A 80 -14.40 19.39 8.13
N SER A 81 -14.84 19.49 6.88
CA SER A 81 -14.03 19.38 5.67
C SER A 81 -13.23 20.65 5.34
N GLU A 82 -13.50 21.79 5.98
CA GLU A 82 -12.86 23.12 5.82
C GLU A 82 -11.31 23.18 5.96
N HIS A 83 -10.63 22.05 6.10
CA HIS A 83 -9.16 21.95 6.14
C HIS A 83 -8.60 21.00 5.06
N LEU A 84 -9.37 20.69 4.01
CA LEU A 84 -8.96 19.80 2.92
C LEU A 84 -8.46 20.55 1.66
N ASP A 85 -8.82 21.83 1.50
CA ASP A 85 -8.85 22.52 0.21
C ASP A 85 -7.54 23.15 -0.30
N SER A 86 -6.41 22.44 -0.25
CA SER A 86 -5.30 22.76 -1.17
C SER A 86 -4.40 21.57 -1.47
N SER A 87 -4.48 21.09 -2.71
CA SER A 87 -3.45 20.28 -3.33
C SER A 87 -2.75 21.12 -4.41
N PRO A 88 -1.41 21.29 -4.36
CA PRO A 88 -0.66 21.97 -5.42
C PRO A 88 -0.41 21.06 -6.64
N PHE A 89 -0.81 19.78 -6.56
CA PHE A 89 -0.58 18.80 -7.62
C PHE A 89 -1.57 19.00 -8.76
N LEU A 90 -1.04 19.24 -9.96
CA LEU A 90 -1.83 19.46 -11.17
C LEU A 90 -1.97 18.15 -11.95
N CYS A 91 -3.17 17.93 -12.50
CA CYS A 91 -3.40 16.84 -13.45
C CYS A 91 -2.62 17.12 -14.74
N PRO A 92 -1.93 16.12 -15.35
CA PRO A 92 -1.24 16.34 -16.61
C PRO A 92 -2.21 16.78 -17.72
N ASP A 93 -1.92 17.92 -18.36
CA ASP A 93 -2.85 18.56 -19.30
C ASP A 93 -3.23 17.66 -20.49
N TYR A 94 -2.30 16.82 -20.95
CA TYR A 94 -2.47 15.91 -22.08
C TYR A 94 -3.40 14.72 -21.81
N ILE A 95 -3.80 14.48 -20.56
CA ILE A 95 -4.73 13.40 -20.21
C ILE A 95 -6.15 13.90 -20.43
N GLU A 96 -6.87 13.25 -21.35
CA GLU A 96 -8.26 13.57 -21.66
C GLU A 96 -9.24 12.84 -20.73
N GLY A 97 -10.54 13.08 -20.89
CA GLY A 97 -11.58 12.36 -20.17
C GLY A 97 -11.59 10.85 -20.49
N PRO A 98 -12.13 10.01 -19.59
CA PRO A 98 -12.08 8.54 -19.68
C PRO A 98 -12.67 7.98 -20.97
N ASP A 99 -13.68 8.64 -21.56
CA ASP A 99 -14.34 8.22 -22.81
C ASP A 99 -13.42 8.21 -24.05
N ASN A 100 -12.25 8.85 -23.98
CA ASN A 100 -11.26 8.87 -25.07
C ASN A 100 -10.31 7.66 -25.04
N TYR A 101 -10.40 6.81 -24.01
CA TYR A 101 -9.51 5.66 -23.80
C TYR A 101 -10.31 4.36 -23.71
N PRO A 102 -9.89 3.27 -24.39
CA PRO A 102 -10.62 2.01 -24.34
C PRO A 102 -10.52 1.39 -22.95
N THR A 103 -11.65 0.89 -22.43
CA THR A 103 -11.65 0.09 -21.22
C THR A 103 -10.90 -1.23 -21.44
N THR A 104 -10.34 -1.82 -20.37
CA THR A 104 -9.79 -3.18 -20.40
C THR A 104 -10.78 -4.24 -20.94
N VAL A 105 -12.09 -4.02 -20.78
CA VAL A 105 -13.16 -4.85 -21.36
C VAL A 105 -13.17 -4.75 -22.90
N GLU A 106 -13.03 -3.55 -23.45
CA GLU A 106 -12.99 -3.31 -24.90
C GLU A 106 -11.68 -3.78 -25.51
N MET A 107 -10.56 -3.51 -24.84
CA MET A 107 -9.25 -4.06 -25.21
C MET A 107 -9.29 -5.60 -25.24
N ALA A 108 -9.94 -6.25 -24.27
CA ALA A 108 -10.07 -7.72 -24.22
C ALA A 108 -10.85 -8.30 -25.40
N LYS A 109 -11.86 -7.57 -25.92
CA LYS A 109 -12.61 -7.99 -27.12
C LYS A 109 -11.71 -8.01 -28.36
N GLN A 110 -10.86 -6.98 -28.50
CA GLN A 110 -9.97 -6.76 -29.64
C GLN A 110 -8.65 -7.55 -29.57
N ALA A 111 -8.19 -7.90 -28.36
CA ALA A 111 -6.91 -8.57 -28.16
C ALA A 111 -6.93 -10.07 -28.52
N GLU A 112 -5.75 -10.60 -28.82
CA GLU A 112 -5.50 -12.02 -29.12
C GLU A 112 -4.44 -12.64 -28.21
N GLY A 113 -4.30 -13.97 -28.30
CA GLY A 113 -3.26 -14.75 -27.63
C GLY A 113 -3.19 -14.51 -26.11
N ARG A 114 -1.97 -14.37 -25.59
CA ARG A 114 -1.73 -14.17 -24.15
C ARG A 114 -2.29 -12.85 -23.62
N MET A 115 -2.32 -11.80 -24.45
CA MET A 115 -2.82 -10.49 -24.03
C MET A 115 -4.33 -10.54 -23.76
N LYS A 116 -5.09 -11.26 -24.61
CA LYS A 116 -6.52 -11.51 -24.39
C LYS A 116 -6.80 -12.15 -23.03
N LEU A 117 -5.98 -13.13 -22.63
CA LEU A 117 -6.12 -13.79 -21.32
C LEU A 117 -5.88 -12.82 -20.16
N VAL A 118 -4.83 -11.99 -20.22
CA VAL A 118 -4.54 -10.99 -19.19
C VAL A 118 -5.69 -9.97 -19.07
N LEU A 119 -6.13 -9.39 -20.18
CA LEU A 119 -7.22 -8.42 -20.20
C LEU A 119 -8.56 -9.03 -19.75
N ASN A 120 -8.81 -10.31 -20.04
CA ASN A 120 -9.98 -11.06 -19.55
C ASN A 120 -9.93 -11.34 -18.03
N GLU A 121 -8.77 -11.39 -17.39
CA GLU A 121 -8.69 -11.47 -15.92
C GLU A 121 -8.87 -10.08 -15.29
N LEU A 122 -8.24 -9.04 -15.86
CA LEU A 122 -8.42 -7.65 -15.43
C LEU A 122 -9.89 -7.20 -15.53
N SER A 123 -10.61 -7.61 -16.58
CA SER A 123 -12.02 -7.25 -16.78
C SER A 123 -12.98 -7.86 -15.75
N LYS A 124 -12.54 -8.86 -14.96
CA LYS A 124 -13.31 -9.44 -13.83
C LYS A 124 -13.18 -8.65 -12.53
N PHE A 125 -12.23 -7.72 -12.44
CA PHE A 125 -12.07 -6.87 -11.26
C PHE A 125 -13.30 -5.97 -11.04
N PRO A 126 -13.58 -5.55 -9.80
CA PRO A 126 -14.72 -4.68 -9.48
C PRO A 126 -14.58 -3.26 -10.01
N LEU A 127 -13.49 -2.93 -10.71
CA LEU A 127 -13.25 -1.64 -11.34
C LEU A 127 -13.39 -1.76 -12.87
N ASP A 128 -13.97 -0.74 -13.50
CA ASP A 128 -13.64 -0.37 -14.87
C ASP A 128 -12.26 0.32 -14.86
N ILE A 129 -11.45 0.02 -15.87
CA ILE A 129 -10.06 0.46 -15.97
C ILE A 129 -9.81 0.88 -17.42
N CYS A 130 -9.46 2.15 -17.64
CA CYS A 130 -8.94 2.64 -18.93
C CYS A 130 -7.46 3.02 -18.75
N PRO A 131 -6.51 2.23 -19.28
CA PRO A 131 -5.09 2.57 -19.21
C PRO A 131 -4.74 3.67 -20.22
N ILE A 132 -3.98 4.68 -19.78
CA ILE A 132 -3.56 5.82 -20.60
C ILE A 132 -2.09 5.71 -20.98
N GLU A 133 -1.23 5.45 -19.99
CA GLU A 133 0.22 5.22 -20.16
C GLU A 133 0.76 4.30 -19.05
N SER A 134 1.86 3.63 -19.34
CA SER A 134 2.58 2.77 -18.40
C SER A 134 4.05 2.61 -18.82
N PRO A 135 4.93 2.01 -18.00
CA PRO A 135 6.29 1.69 -18.46
C PRO A 135 6.31 0.74 -19.67
N LEU A 136 5.24 -0.05 -19.89
CA LEU A 136 5.10 -0.99 -21.00
C LEU A 136 4.18 -0.52 -22.15
N TYR A 137 3.11 0.24 -21.91
CA TYR A 137 2.08 0.50 -22.92
C TYR A 137 1.14 1.70 -22.63
N PRO A 138 1.07 2.67 -23.57
CA PRO A 138 2.19 3.19 -24.34
C PRO A 138 3.38 3.45 -23.42
N SER A 139 4.60 3.12 -23.84
CA SER A 139 5.79 3.24 -22.98
C SER A 139 6.04 4.72 -22.66
N SER A 140 5.90 5.08 -21.38
CA SER A 140 6.28 6.39 -20.89
C SER A 140 7.81 6.48 -20.74
N GLU A 141 8.37 7.64 -21.08
CA GLU A 141 9.77 8.01 -20.82
C GLU A 141 10.04 8.16 -19.31
N VAL A 142 8.98 8.40 -18.53
CA VAL A 142 8.99 8.37 -17.07
C VAL A 142 8.50 7.01 -16.60
N ASP A 143 9.08 6.48 -15.54
CA ASP A 143 8.64 5.23 -14.91
C ASP A 143 7.34 5.49 -14.09
N ARG A 144 6.24 5.66 -14.84
CA ARG A 144 4.91 6.14 -14.42
C ARG A 144 3.79 5.30 -15.05
N THR A 145 2.67 5.15 -14.34
CA THR A 145 1.38 4.67 -14.88
C THR A 145 0.28 5.71 -14.68
N CYS A 146 -0.53 5.96 -15.72
CA CYS A 146 -1.77 6.73 -15.60
C CYS A 146 -2.98 5.85 -15.98
N LEU A 147 -3.97 5.78 -15.09
CA LEU A 147 -5.16 4.94 -15.26
C LEU A 147 -6.42 5.70 -14.85
N TRP A 148 -7.45 5.74 -15.69
CA TRP A 148 -8.80 6.05 -15.24
C TRP A 148 -9.43 4.81 -14.60
N LEU A 149 -9.99 4.96 -13.40
CA LEU A 149 -10.55 3.90 -12.57
C LEU A 149 -11.93 4.30 -12.04
N ARG A 150 -12.91 3.41 -12.13
CA ARG A 150 -14.29 3.61 -11.62
C ARG A 150 -14.82 2.31 -11.05
N ILE A 151 -15.63 2.35 -9.98
CA ILE A 151 -16.32 1.15 -9.50
C ILE A 151 -17.35 0.67 -10.55
N LYS A 152 -17.34 -0.62 -10.88
CA LYS A 152 -18.41 -1.20 -11.70
C LYS A 152 -19.74 -1.14 -10.95
N PRO A 153 -20.89 -1.04 -11.66
CA PRO A 153 -22.19 -1.22 -11.05
C PRO A 153 -22.26 -2.56 -10.29
N VAL A 154 -22.25 -2.49 -8.96
CA VAL A 154 -22.32 -3.65 -8.07
C VAL A 154 -23.78 -4.06 -7.82
N GLN A 155 -24.00 -5.34 -7.50
CA GLN A 155 -25.32 -5.81 -7.05
C GLN A 155 -25.57 -5.36 -5.60
N GLY A 156 -26.11 -4.15 -5.48
CA GLY A 156 -26.39 -3.47 -4.22
C GLY A 156 -26.37 -1.95 -4.43
N SER A 157 -27.06 -1.21 -3.58
CA SER A 157 -27.00 0.26 -3.62
C SER A 157 -25.65 0.74 -3.09
N VAL A 158 -24.77 1.19 -3.99
CA VAL A 158 -23.69 2.10 -3.64
C VAL A 158 -24.33 3.34 -3.03
N LYS A 159 -23.89 3.74 -1.84
CA LYS A 159 -24.45 4.89 -1.14
C LYS A 159 -23.71 6.16 -1.55
N ALA A 160 -24.40 7.31 -1.45
CA ALA A 160 -23.82 8.61 -1.75
C ALA A 160 -22.56 8.94 -0.91
N ASP A 161 -22.42 8.37 0.29
CA ASP A 161 -21.27 8.55 1.19
C ASP A 161 -20.13 7.52 0.99
N ASP A 162 -20.27 6.55 0.07
CA ASP A 162 -19.23 5.54 -0.18
C ASP A 162 -18.01 6.06 -0.97
N GLY A 163 -18.06 7.28 -1.54
CA GLY A 163 -17.06 7.75 -2.50
C GLY A 163 -15.64 7.83 -1.94
N LEU A 164 -15.48 8.28 -0.70
CA LEU A 164 -14.17 8.27 -0.03
C LEU A 164 -13.65 6.84 0.22
N ILE A 165 -14.53 5.88 0.49
CA ILE A 165 -14.15 4.46 0.64
C ILE A 165 -13.70 3.86 -0.69
N ILE A 166 -14.32 4.27 -1.80
CA ILE A 166 -13.99 3.83 -3.15
C ILE A 166 -12.66 4.45 -3.62
N ALA A 167 -12.45 5.75 -3.40
CA ALA A 167 -11.15 6.40 -3.68
C ALA A 167 -10.00 5.78 -2.86
N LEU A 168 -10.24 5.47 -1.57
CA LEU A 168 -9.29 4.75 -0.72
C LEU A 168 -9.03 3.32 -1.20
N PHE A 169 -10.01 2.63 -1.78
CA PHE A 169 -9.79 1.32 -2.41
C PHE A 169 -8.94 1.44 -3.68
N ILE A 170 -9.26 2.40 -4.55
CA ILE A 170 -8.51 2.73 -5.77
C ILE A 170 -7.04 3.04 -5.43
N SER A 171 -6.76 3.75 -4.32
CA SER A 171 -5.41 4.17 -3.92
C SER A 171 -4.37 3.05 -3.71
N ASP A 172 -4.78 1.83 -3.35
CA ASP A 172 -3.90 0.65 -3.17
C ASP A 172 -4.06 -0.36 -4.31
N PHE A 173 -5.17 -0.32 -5.07
CA PHE A 173 -5.53 -1.40 -6.01
C PHE A 173 -4.55 -1.57 -7.18
N THR A 174 -4.09 -0.47 -7.79
CA THR A 174 -3.17 -0.49 -8.95
C THR A 174 -1.78 0.07 -8.64
N ILE A 175 -1.55 0.66 -7.46
CA ILE A 175 -0.33 1.44 -7.19
C ILE A 175 0.98 0.65 -7.34
N LEU A 176 0.97 -0.66 -7.09
CA LEU A 176 2.15 -1.54 -7.30
C LEU A 176 2.41 -1.89 -8.78
N GLN A 177 1.50 -1.56 -9.70
CA GLN A 177 1.60 -1.91 -11.12
C GLN A 177 2.86 -1.30 -11.77
N VAL A 178 3.11 -0.01 -11.56
CA VAL A 178 4.27 0.68 -12.15
C VAL A 178 5.60 -0.01 -11.82
N ALA A 179 5.83 -0.40 -10.56
CA ALA A 179 7.06 -1.12 -10.18
C ALA A 179 7.14 -2.54 -10.78
N SER A 180 6.01 -3.24 -10.91
CA SER A 180 5.96 -4.55 -11.59
C SER A 180 6.28 -4.43 -13.08
N GLU A 181 5.81 -3.35 -13.70
CA GLU A 181 6.06 -3.05 -15.11
C GLU A 181 7.50 -2.62 -15.39
N ILE A 182 8.14 -1.87 -14.48
CA ILE A 182 9.58 -1.55 -14.56
C ILE A 182 10.43 -2.83 -14.49
N TYR A 183 10.13 -3.75 -13.56
CA TYR A 183 10.78 -5.06 -13.53
C TYR A 183 10.57 -5.83 -14.84
N GLN A 184 9.37 -5.80 -15.42
CA GLN A 184 9.08 -6.45 -16.70
C GLN A 184 9.81 -5.79 -17.89
N LYS A 185 9.91 -4.45 -17.94
CA LYS A 185 10.69 -3.65 -18.91
C LYS A 185 12.18 -4.06 -18.84
N ALA A 186 12.70 -4.26 -17.63
CA ALA A 186 14.03 -4.81 -17.35
C ALA A 186 14.17 -6.35 -17.57
N LYS A 187 13.12 -7.04 -18.04
CA LYS A 187 13.06 -8.50 -18.24
C LYS A 187 13.26 -9.34 -16.97
N MET A 188 13.06 -8.73 -15.81
CA MET A 188 13.21 -9.34 -14.49
C MET A 188 11.87 -9.97 -14.07
N LYS A 189 11.90 -11.26 -13.70
CA LYS A 189 10.70 -11.95 -13.21
C LYS A 189 10.46 -11.61 -11.74
N VAL A 190 9.29 -11.09 -11.41
CA VAL A 190 8.80 -10.98 -10.02
C VAL A 190 8.13 -12.30 -9.64
N ALA A 191 8.49 -12.86 -8.48
CA ALA A 191 7.90 -14.09 -7.93
C ALA A 191 6.78 -13.80 -6.92
N SER A 192 6.83 -12.65 -6.25
CA SER A 192 5.84 -12.19 -5.29
C SER A 192 5.99 -10.68 -5.04
N GLY A 193 4.90 -10.00 -4.71
CA GLY A 193 4.89 -8.62 -4.24
C GLY A 193 3.79 -8.39 -3.19
N ALA A 194 4.05 -7.50 -2.23
CA ALA A 194 3.15 -7.19 -1.12
C ALA A 194 3.32 -5.74 -0.64
N SER A 195 2.22 -5.06 -0.33
CA SER A 195 2.23 -3.75 0.31
C SER A 195 2.84 -3.84 1.72
N LEU A 196 3.76 -2.95 2.07
CA LEU A 196 4.37 -2.85 3.41
C LEU A 196 3.75 -1.71 4.21
N HIS A 197 3.59 -0.56 3.58
CA HIS A 197 3.10 0.69 4.18
C HIS A 197 2.33 1.48 3.13
N HIS A 198 1.23 2.08 3.54
CA HIS A 198 0.35 2.91 2.71
C HIS A 198 0.01 4.18 3.48
N THR A 199 0.37 5.34 2.96
CA THR A 199 -0.01 6.64 3.52
C THR A 199 -0.83 7.41 2.52
N VAL A 200 -1.98 7.89 2.99
CA VAL A 200 -2.93 8.67 2.20
C VAL A 200 -3.14 10.01 2.87
N TRP A 201 -3.08 11.08 2.09
CA TRP A 201 -3.57 12.42 2.42
C TRP A 201 -4.82 12.67 1.58
N ILE A 202 -5.91 13.04 2.25
CA ILE A 202 -7.21 13.29 1.65
C ILE A 202 -7.33 14.80 1.49
N HIS A 203 -7.66 15.26 0.27
CA HIS A 203 -7.85 16.68 -0.10
C HIS A 203 -9.29 16.98 -0.53
N GLU A 204 -10.11 15.94 -0.70
CA GLU A 204 -11.56 16.04 -0.82
C GLU A 204 -12.19 14.79 -0.17
N ALA A 205 -13.22 15.00 0.63
CA ALA A 205 -13.95 13.92 1.30
C ALA A 205 -15.33 13.67 0.70
N ASN A 206 -15.93 14.69 0.07
CA ASN A 206 -17.24 14.64 -0.56
C ASN A 206 -17.11 14.15 -2.01
N LEU A 207 -16.77 12.88 -2.16
CA LEU A 207 -16.45 12.24 -3.43
C LEU A 207 -17.66 11.50 -4.01
N ASP A 208 -17.86 11.60 -5.33
CA ASP A 208 -18.91 10.85 -6.02
C ASP A 208 -18.49 9.36 -6.12
N PRO A 209 -19.27 8.43 -5.55
CA PRO A 209 -18.92 7.00 -5.54
C PRO A 209 -19.03 6.31 -6.91
N THR A 210 -19.65 6.96 -7.90
CA THR A 210 -19.86 6.45 -9.26
C THR A 210 -19.00 7.15 -10.33
N ALA A 211 -18.35 8.25 -9.99
CA ALA A 211 -17.46 8.98 -10.89
C ALA A 211 -16.18 8.21 -11.24
N TRP A 212 -15.52 8.64 -12.31
CA TRP A 212 -14.18 8.21 -12.65
C TRP A 212 -13.11 8.95 -11.84
N TYR A 213 -12.05 8.23 -11.48
CA TYR A 213 -10.86 8.76 -10.80
C TYR A 213 -9.61 8.43 -11.60
N LEU A 214 -8.83 9.45 -11.93
CA LEU A 214 -7.54 9.29 -12.59
C LEU A 214 -6.47 9.07 -11.52
N THR A 215 -5.75 7.96 -11.58
CA THR A 215 -4.51 7.79 -10.80
C THR A 215 -3.31 8.07 -11.68
N VAL A 216 -2.41 8.94 -11.22
CA VAL A 216 -1.09 9.19 -11.79
C VAL A 216 -0.06 8.70 -10.79
N THR A 217 0.60 7.58 -11.09
CA THR A 217 1.50 6.89 -10.15
C THR A 217 2.92 6.80 -10.70
N GLU A 218 3.91 7.22 -9.93
CA GLU A 218 5.34 7.16 -10.26
C GLU A 218 6.10 6.23 -9.32
N CYS A 219 7.21 5.65 -9.81
CA CYS A 219 8.14 4.89 -8.97
C CYS A 219 9.55 5.48 -9.03
N GLU A 220 9.88 6.35 -8.08
CA GLU A 220 11.21 6.97 -7.99
C GLU A 220 12.33 6.00 -7.60
N VAL A 221 12.02 5.02 -6.74
CA VAL A 221 13.04 4.18 -6.09
C VAL A 221 12.61 2.72 -6.09
N ILE A 222 13.40 1.88 -6.78
CA ILE A 222 13.40 0.43 -6.63
C ILE A 222 14.76 0.00 -6.09
N SER A 223 14.81 -0.60 -4.90
CA SER A 223 16.05 -1.02 -4.26
C SER A 223 15.87 -2.21 -3.32
N PHE A 224 16.77 -3.19 -3.38
CA PHE A 224 16.73 -4.43 -2.57
C PHE A 224 15.38 -5.17 -2.54
N GLY A 225 14.63 -5.13 -3.66
CA GLY A 225 13.29 -5.73 -3.74
C GLY A 225 12.23 -4.94 -2.96
N ARG A 226 12.43 -3.64 -2.76
CA ARG A 226 11.41 -2.69 -2.28
C ARG A 226 11.20 -1.62 -3.35
N CYS A 227 10.01 -1.03 -3.37
CA CYS A 227 9.63 0.08 -4.23
C CYS A 227 8.97 1.18 -3.40
N ARG A 228 9.43 2.44 -3.58
CA ARG A 228 8.71 3.64 -3.15
C ARG A 228 7.87 4.12 -4.33
N LEU A 229 6.59 4.36 -4.06
CA LEU A 229 5.59 4.72 -5.03
C LEU A 229 4.89 5.98 -4.54
N GLU A 230 4.65 6.92 -5.42
CA GLU A 230 3.85 8.11 -5.14
C GLU A 230 2.72 8.20 -6.17
N SER A 231 1.49 8.43 -5.70
CA SER A 231 0.31 8.50 -6.56
C SER A 231 -0.54 9.71 -6.22
N TYR A 232 -1.00 10.38 -7.27
CA TYR A 232 -1.93 11.50 -7.20
C TYR A 232 -3.23 11.05 -7.84
N ILE A 233 -4.34 11.19 -7.10
CA ILE A 233 -5.68 10.84 -7.58
C ILE A 233 -6.43 12.13 -7.89
N PHE A 234 -7.00 12.20 -9.08
CA PHE A 234 -7.79 13.31 -9.57
C PHE A 234 -9.23 12.87 -9.87
N ASP A 235 -10.18 13.78 -9.70
CA ASP A 235 -11.55 13.59 -10.19
C ASP A 235 -11.70 13.97 -11.68
N GLU A 236 -12.90 13.83 -12.23
CA GLU A 236 -13.23 14.20 -13.61
C GLU A 236 -13.08 15.71 -13.90
N SER A 237 -13.10 16.56 -12.86
CA SER A 237 -12.81 18.00 -12.98
C SER A 237 -11.31 18.32 -12.99
N LYS A 238 -10.46 17.28 -12.92
CA LYS A 238 -9.00 17.35 -12.76
C LYS A 238 -8.53 17.97 -11.42
N LYS A 239 -9.39 18.10 -10.39
CA LYS A 239 -8.99 18.48 -9.02
C LYS A 239 -8.26 17.28 -8.40
N CYS A 240 -7.08 17.50 -7.81
CA CYS A 240 -6.40 16.47 -7.04
C CYS A 240 -7.13 16.25 -5.70
N VAL A 241 -7.77 15.10 -5.55
CA VAL A 241 -8.60 14.74 -4.38
C VAL A 241 -7.83 13.94 -3.32
N MET A 242 -6.71 13.31 -3.69
CA MET A 242 -5.93 12.47 -2.79
C MET A 242 -4.45 12.37 -3.24
N THR A 243 -3.53 12.41 -2.28
CA THR A 243 -2.11 12.06 -2.48
C THR A 243 -1.78 10.81 -1.69
N VAL A 244 -0.94 9.95 -2.26
CA VAL A 244 -0.65 8.62 -1.75
C VAL A 244 0.85 8.36 -1.82
N VAL A 245 1.43 7.83 -0.74
CA VAL A 245 2.79 7.25 -0.75
C VAL A 245 2.71 5.82 -0.25
N GLN A 246 3.07 4.88 -1.11
CA GLN A 246 3.09 3.45 -0.80
C GLN A 246 4.53 2.91 -0.86
N GLU A 247 4.86 2.06 0.11
CA GLU A 247 6.04 1.22 0.04
C GLU A 247 5.63 -0.24 -0.18
N GLY A 248 6.10 -0.83 -1.28
CA GLY A 248 5.91 -2.24 -1.61
C GLY A 248 7.19 -3.06 -1.46
N TYR A 249 7.02 -4.33 -1.13
CA TYR A 249 8.03 -5.38 -1.35
C TYR A 249 7.75 -6.09 -2.66
N MET A 250 8.80 -6.42 -3.41
CA MET A 250 8.77 -7.23 -4.64
C MET A 250 9.96 -8.20 -4.63
N GLN A 251 9.67 -9.47 -4.37
CA GLN A 251 10.65 -10.54 -4.46
C GLN A 251 10.88 -10.89 -5.93
N ARG A 252 12.11 -10.70 -6.40
CA ARG A 252 12.56 -11.24 -7.68
C ARG A 252 12.53 -12.77 -7.62
N ALA A 253 12.12 -13.42 -8.70
CA ALA A 253 12.33 -14.85 -8.87
C ALA A 253 13.83 -15.14 -8.85
N PRO A 254 14.29 -16.25 -8.23
CA PRO A 254 15.67 -16.67 -8.39
C PRO A 254 15.97 -16.90 -9.87
N GLU A 255 17.15 -16.48 -10.31
CA GLU A 255 17.65 -16.88 -11.61
C GLU A 255 17.74 -18.41 -11.64
N ILE A 256 17.17 -19.03 -12.68
CA ILE A 256 17.32 -20.47 -12.88
C ILE A 256 18.73 -20.69 -13.39
N SER A 257 19.69 -20.82 -12.46
CA SER A 257 21.02 -21.32 -12.78
C SER A 257 20.88 -22.70 -13.44
N GLN A 258 21.50 -22.92 -14.60
CA GLN A 258 21.35 -24.15 -15.40
C GLN A 258 21.97 -25.43 -14.76
N TYR A 259 22.24 -25.42 -13.46
CA TYR A 259 22.74 -26.58 -12.74
C TYR A 259 21.62 -27.61 -12.50
N GLN A 260 21.70 -28.68 -13.28
CA GLN A 260 20.91 -29.90 -13.13
C GLN A 260 20.90 -30.35 -11.66
N THR A 261 19.77 -30.17 -10.97
CA THR A 261 19.59 -30.71 -9.63
C THR A 261 18.82 -32.02 -9.74
N THR A 262 19.54 -33.14 -9.71
CA THR A 262 18.95 -34.48 -9.64
C THR A 262 18.14 -34.61 -8.34
N PHE A 263 16.82 -34.75 -8.46
CA PHE A 263 15.94 -35.04 -7.33
C PHE A 263 16.27 -36.42 -6.75
N ARG A 264 16.89 -36.43 -5.56
CA ARG A 264 16.84 -37.59 -4.66
C ARG A 264 15.74 -37.36 -3.64
N PHE A 265 14.70 -38.19 -3.68
CA PHE A 265 13.75 -38.29 -2.58
C PHE A 265 14.45 -38.94 -1.37
N SER A 266 14.44 -38.26 -0.23
CA SER A 266 14.69 -38.89 1.08
C SER A 266 13.48 -38.63 1.97
N THR A 267 12.67 -39.66 2.16
CA THR A 267 11.58 -39.66 3.13
C THR A 267 12.17 -39.72 4.54
N GLY A 268 12.04 -38.64 5.31
CA GLY A 268 12.51 -38.58 6.69
C GLY A 268 11.65 -37.62 7.51
N PHE A 269 10.59 -38.13 8.13
CA PHE A 269 9.90 -37.39 9.18
C PHE A 269 10.79 -37.34 10.42
N SER A 270 11.00 -36.13 10.95
CA SER A 270 11.53 -35.89 12.29
C SER A 270 10.70 -34.78 12.91
N GLU A 271 9.84 -35.14 13.86
CA GLU A 271 9.21 -34.16 14.73
C GLU A 271 10.28 -33.54 15.63
N ASN A 272 10.41 -32.22 15.60
CA ASN A 272 11.19 -31.49 16.59
C ASN A 272 10.38 -30.28 17.07
N ASN A 273 10.00 -30.34 18.34
CA ASN A 273 9.20 -29.32 19.01
C ASN A 273 10.00 -28.02 19.19
N PHE A 274 9.80 -27.04 18.30
CA PHE A 274 10.31 -25.69 18.51
C PHE A 274 9.41 -24.91 19.48
N THR A 275 9.71 -25.05 20.78
CA THR A 275 9.26 -24.10 21.80
C THR A 275 10.02 -22.78 21.63
N ASN A 276 9.48 -21.92 20.77
CA ASN A 276 10.12 -20.67 20.36
C ASN A 276 10.08 -19.61 21.48
N ARG A 277 10.95 -19.76 22.49
CA ARG A 277 11.23 -18.70 23.48
C ARG A 277 11.94 -17.56 22.74
N SER A 278 11.20 -16.50 22.44
CA SER A 278 11.78 -15.23 22.00
C SER A 278 12.67 -14.67 23.11
N ILE A 279 13.99 -14.83 22.95
CA ILE A 279 14.96 -14.11 23.77
C ILE A 279 14.84 -12.64 23.39
N MET A 280 14.21 -11.84 24.26
CA MET A 280 14.20 -10.38 24.15
C MET A 280 15.61 -9.88 24.45
N THR A 281 16.42 -9.65 23.41
CA THR A 281 17.70 -8.95 23.56
C THR A 281 17.42 -7.47 23.70
N ILE A 282 17.60 -6.94 24.90
CA ILE A 282 17.37 -5.53 25.23
C ILE A 282 18.67 -4.77 25.01
N SER A 283 18.59 -3.61 24.35
CA SER A 283 19.67 -2.63 24.24
C SER A 283 19.17 -1.32 24.86
N SER A 284 19.91 -0.78 25.82
CA SER A 284 19.67 0.54 26.41
C SER A 284 20.65 1.56 25.86
N SER A 285 20.21 2.80 25.71
CA SER A 285 21.09 3.95 25.43
C SER A 285 21.20 4.80 26.69
N ASP A 286 22.42 5.03 27.16
CA ASP A 286 22.68 5.82 28.36
C ASP A 286 22.49 7.32 28.10
N GLY A 287 21.82 8.00 29.03
CA GLY A 287 21.61 9.45 28.98
C GLY A 287 22.85 10.25 29.42
N PRO A 288 22.86 11.58 29.23
CA PRO A 288 21.81 12.39 28.63
C PRO A 288 21.85 12.36 27.10
N HIS A 289 20.68 12.25 26.47
CA HIS A 289 20.52 12.41 25.05
C HIS A 289 20.31 13.90 24.77
N LEU A 290 21.23 14.55 24.05
CA LEU A 290 21.20 16.01 23.83
C LEU A 290 19.92 16.45 23.10
N ALA A 291 18.93 16.87 23.88
CA ALA A 291 17.77 17.61 23.42
C ALA A 291 18.24 18.99 22.95
N GLY A 292 17.98 19.31 21.68
CA GLY A 292 18.26 20.62 21.10
C GLY A 292 17.59 21.77 21.87
N SER A 293 18.20 22.95 21.74
CA SER A 293 18.15 24.13 22.62
C SER A 293 16.79 24.83 22.84
N TYR A 294 15.66 24.25 22.44
CA TYR A 294 14.34 24.90 22.47
C TYR A 294 13.34 24.32 23.49
N ALA A 295 13.62 23.16 24.07
CA ALA A 295 12.89 22.64 25.23
C ALA A 295 13.77 21.63 25.98
N MET A 296 13.93 21.79 27.29
CA MET A 296 14.53 20.74 28.12
C MET A 296 13.68 19.46 28.04
N ASP A 297 14.33 18.31 28.18
CA ASP A 297 13.74 16.97 28.21
C ASP A 297 12.97 16.50 26.96
N ARG A 298 13.00 17.25 25.84
CA ARG A 298 12.38 16.83 24.58
C ARG A 298 13.33 16.01 23.71
N VAL A 299 13.06 14.71 23.57
CA VAL A 299 13.81 13.86 22.62
C VAL A 299 13.49 14.26 21.18
N PHE A 300 14.53 14.49 20.37
CA PHE A 300 14.38 14.81 18.96
C PHE A 300 14.10 13.54 18.15
N GLY A 301 13.16 13.60 17.22
CA GLY A 301 12.78 12.40 16.47
C GLY A 301 13.97 11.75 15.74
N GLY A 302 14.76 12.54 15.02
CA GLY A 302 15.99 12.06 14.37
C GLY A 302 16.99 11.42 15.34
N LEU A 303 17.04 11.88 16.60
CA LEU A 303 17.86 11.26 17.64
C LEU A 303 17.32 9.87 18.02
N SER A 304 16.02 9.73 18.31
CA SER A 304 15.39 8.43 18.59
C SER A 304 15.56 7.42 17.44
N ALA A 305 15.40 7.88 16.19
CA ALA A 305 15.61 7.05 15.01
C ALA A 305 17.07 6.59 14.89
N SER A 306 18.03 7.50 15.09
CA SER A 306 19.48 7.18 15.06
C SER A 306 19.88 6.20 16.17
N GLN A 307 19.33 6.34 17.37
CA GLN A 307 19.60 5.46 18.52
C GLN A 307 18.99 4.07 18.34
N THR A 308 17.79 4.00 17.76
CA THR A 308 17.15 2.74 17.38
C THR A 308 17.97 2.03 16.30
N LEU A 309 18.50 2.78 15.33
CA LEU A 309 19.39 2.24 14.30
C LEU A 309 20.70 1.70 14.89
N GLY A 310 21.36 2.49 15.74
CA GLY A 310 22.57 2.08 16.45
C GLY A 310 22.35 0.82 17.28
N SER A 311 21.25 0.76 18.03
CA SER A 311 20.84 -0.43 18.79
C SER A 311 20.61 -1.64 17.89
N PHE A 312 19.91 -1.48 16.75
CA PHE A 312 19.71 -2.58 15.79
C PHE A 312 21.05 -3.12 15.26
N MET A 313 21.98 -2.23 14.87
CA MET A 313 23.29 -2.60 14.36
C MET A 313 24.18 -3.26 15.42
N ALA A 314 24.18 -2.75 16.65
CA ALA A 314 24.90 -3.36 17.77
C ALA A 314 24.39 -4.77 18.10
N LEU A 315 23.07 -4.98 18.07
CA LEU A 315 22.43 -6.29 18.28
C LEU A 315 22.54 -7.23 17.07
N ASN A 316 22.86 -6.72 15.88
CA ASN A 316 22.91 -7.49 14.63
C ASN A 316 24.13 -7.08 13.77
N PRO A 317 25.38 -7.24 14.24
CA PRO A 317 26.56 -6.69 13.57
C PRO A 317 26.81 -7.24 12.16
N ALA A 318 26.27 -8.41 11.82
CA ALA A 318 26.32 -9.00 10.49
C ALA A 318 25.13 -8.65 9.57
N LYS A 319 24.23 -7.74 9.97
CA LYS A 319 23.06 -7.32 9.18
C LYS A 319 23.10 -5.83 8.90
N HIS A 320 22.77 -5.45 7.68
CA HIS A 320 22.68 -4.04 7.28
C HIS A 320 21.22 -3.56 7.22
N PRO A 321 20.91 -2.39 7.81
CA PRO A 321 19.59 -1.80 7.76
C PRO A 321 19.36 -1.12 6.39
N HIS A 322 18.35 -1.57 5.64
CA HIS A 322 18.04 -1.02 4.31
C HIS A 322 16.94 0.07 4.33
N THR A 323 16.05 0.06 5.33
CA THR A 323 14.98 1.07 5.47
C THR A 323 14.48 1.08 6.91
N ILE A 324 14.13 2.26 7.42
CA ILE A 324 13.62 2.46 8.77
C ILE A 324 12.33 3.27 8.67
N ASN A 325 11.21 2.66 9.05
CA ASN A 325 9.93 3.37 9.18
C ASN A 325 9.70 3.65 10.67
N TYR A 326 10.10 4.83 11.12
CA TYR A 326 9.97 5.29 12.51
C TYR A 326 8.75 6.21 12.63
N LYS A 327 7.79 5.87 13.51
CA LYS A 327 6.58 6.67 13.75
C LYS A 327 6.64 7.22 15.17
N TYR A 328 6.68 8.54 15.29
CA TYR A 328 6.49 9.23 16.57
C TYR A 328 4.99 9.27 16.86
N ILE A 329 4.60 8.69 17.98
CA ILE A 329 3.28 8.89 18.56
C ILE A 329 3.44 10.07 19.51
N ALA A 330 2.65 11.12 19.31
CA ALA A 330 2.52 12.17 20.32
C ALA A 330 1.77 11.55 21.51
N ALA A 331 2.38 11.63 22.69
CA ALA A 331 1.74 11.31 23.97
C ALA A 331 0.80 12.44 24.38
#